data_AF-A0A6J0W9Z2-F1
#
_entry.id   AF-A0A6J0W9Z2-F1
#
_cell.length_a   1.000
_cell.length_b   1.000
_cell.length_c   1.000
_cell.angle_alpha   90.00
_cell.angle_beta   90.00
_cell.angle_gamma   90.00
#
_symmetry.space_group_name_H-M   'P 1'
#
loop_
_entity.id
_entity.type
_entity.pdbx_description
1 polymer ?
#
loop_
_entity_poly.entity_id
_entity_poly.type
_entity_poly.pdbx_seq_one_letter_code
_entity_poly.pdbx_strand_id
1 'polypeptide(L)'
;MRIPVARVQALPTPTANGTRKKYQRKGLTGRVFTSKTARMKWQLLERRVTDIIMQKMTISNMEADMNRLLKQREELTKRREKLSKRREKIVKETGEGDKNVININEEMESLTANIDYINDSISDCQANIMQMEEAKEEGETLDITAVINACTLTEARYLLDHFLSMGINKGLQAAQKEAQIKVLEGRLKQTEITSATQNQLLFHMLKEKAELNPELDALLGHALQDLDSVPL
;
A
#
# COMPACT_ATOMS: atom_id res chain seq x y z
N MET A 1 -45.54 41.08 22.61
CA MET A 1 -45.76 40.34 23.87
C MET A 1 -44.43 40.23 24.60
N ARG A 2 -44.31 40.86 25.78
CA ARG A 2 -43.09 40.91 26.60
C ARG A 2 -43.15 39.82 27.67
N ILE A 3 -42.10 38.99 27.77
CA ILE A 3 -41.95 37.96 28.79
C ILE A 3 -41.28 38.60 30.02
N PRO A 4 -41.82 38.48 31.24
CA PRO A 4 -41.22 39.09 32.42
C PRO A 4 -40.06 38.26 32.99
N VAL A 5 -38.96 38.94 33.30
CA VAL A 5 -37.78 38.41 34.00
C VAL A 5 -38.06 38.41 35.50
N ALA A 6 -38.12 37.23 36.11
CA ALA A 6 -38.24 37.09 37.57
C ALA A 6 -36.88 37.33 38.24
N ARG A 7 -36.84 38.36 39.09
CA ARG A 7 -35.71 38.76 39.93
C ARG A 7 -35.66 37.85 41.17
N VAL A 8 -34.68 36.98 41.27
CA VAL A 8 -34.47 36.15 42.48
C VAL A 8 -33.68 36.98 43.50
N GLN A 9 -34.32 37.27 44.64
CA GLN A 9 -33.72 37.90 45.81
C GLN A 9 -32.67 36.97 46.45
N ALA A 10 -31.53 37.55 46.84
CA ALA A 10 -30.53 36.90 47.67
C ALA A 10 -30.94 36.99 49.16
N LEU A 11 -30.80 35.87 49.89
CA LEU A 11 -30.90 35.79 51.36
C LEU A 11 -29.52 35.49 51.98
N PRO A 12 -29.31 35.76 53.28
CA PRO A 12 -28.07 36.34 53.81
C PRO A 12 -27.02 35.31 54.25
N THR A 13 -25.79 35.81 54.36
CA THR A 13 -24.60 35.12 54.87
C THR A 13 -24.68 34.83 56.38
N PRO A 14 -24.31 33.63 56.83
CA PRO A 14 -23.84 33.40 58.19
C PRO A 14 -22.30 33.54 58.27
N THR A 15 -21.84 34.37 59.21
CA THR A 15 -20.46 34.48 59.65
C THR A 15 -20.09 33.44 60.70
N ALA A 16 -18.78 33.14 60.71
CA ALA A 16 -17.96 32.66 61.83
C ALA A 16 -17.63 31.15 61.96
N ASN A 17 -16.34 30.90 61.72
CA ASN A 17 -15.41 30.07 62.49
C ASN A 17 -15.59 28.54 62.55
N GLY A 18 -14.69 27.85 61.84
CA GLY A 18 -14.41 26.42 62.00
C GLY A 18 -13.17 26.02 61.21
N THR A 19 -12.01 26.09 61.86
CA THR A 19 -10.71 25.43 61.60
C THR A 19 -10.60 24.60 60.31
N ARG A 20 -10.39 25.26 59.16
CA ARG A 20 -10.04 24.56 57.91
C ARG A 20 -8.57 24.15 57.98
N LYS A 21 -8.29 22.88 58.30
CA LYS A 21 -7.02 22.23 57.95
C LYS A 21 -6.86 22.33 56.44
N LYS A 22 -6.22 23.39 55.97
CA LYS A 22 -5.71 23.52 54.61
C LYS A 22 -4.72 22.38 54.44
N TYR A 23 -5.10 21.35 53.69
CA TYR A 23 -4.11 20.59 52.92
C TYR A 23 -3.33 21.65 52.14
N GLN A 24 -2.13 21.98 52.60
CA GLN A 24 -1.17 22.72 51.82
C GLN A 24 -0.90 21.85 50.59
N ARG A 25 -1.65 22.10 49.52
CA ARG A 25 -1.29 21.70 48.18
C ARG A 25 -0.01 22.48 47.88
N LYS A 26 1.12 21.91 48.31
CA LYS A 26 2.46 22.36 47.99
C LYS A 26 2.49 22.55 46.48
N GLY A 27 2.80 23.76 46.03
CA GLY A 27 2.74 24.14 44.62
C GLY A 27 3.60 23.19 43.77
N LEU A 28 2.95 22.37 42.95
CA LEU A 28 3.49 21.88 41.70
C LEU A 28 2.70 22.53 40.56
N THR A 29 2.81 23.86 40.48
CA THR A 29 2.38 24.60 39.29
C THR A 29 3.45 24.39 38.23
N GLY A 30 3.13 23.61 37.18
CA GLY A 30 3.68 23.82 35.84
C GLY A 30 4.81 22.90 35.35
N ARG A 31 5.34 21.97 36.13
CA ARG A 31 6.20 20.89 35.61
C ARG A 31 5.66 19.55 36.01
N VAL A 32 5.05 18.84 35.06
CA VAL A 32 4.89 17.39 35.17
C VAL A 32 6.28 16.83 35.45
N PHE A 33 6.47 16.18 36.60
CA PHE A 33 7.73 15.52 36.91
C PHE A 33 7.89 14.37 35.91
N THR A 34 8.58 14.63 34.79
CA THR A 34 8.85 13.61 33.79
C THR A 34 9.95 12.70 34.32
N SER A 35 9.56 11.55 34.85
CA SER A 35 10.50 10.54 35.31
C SER A 35 11.40 10.10 34.14
N LYS A 36 12.71 9.97 34.39
CA LYS A 36 13.66 9.34 33.44
C LYS A 36 13.15 7.96 32.99
N THR A 37 12.48 7.25 33.88
CA THR A 37 11.85 5.95 33.61
C THR A 37 10.70 6.06 32.61
N ALA A 38 9.84 7.08 32.71
CA ALA A 38 8.73 7.30 31.78
C ALA A 38 9.23 7.53 30.35
N ARG A 39 10.31 8.32 30.21
CA ARG A 39 10.99 8.56 28.92
C ARG A 39 11.57 7.28 28.33
N MET A 40 12.24 6.46 29.15
CA MET A 40 12.81 5.20 28.70
C MET A 40 11.73 4.21 28.22
N LYS A 41 10.62 4.09 28.99
CA LYS A 41 9.46 3.28 28.60
C LYS A 41 8.86 3.75 27.28
N TRP A 42 8.72 5.07 27.09
CA TRP A 42 8.27 5.64 25.81
C TRP A 42 9.19 5.25 24.65
N GLN A 43 10.50 5.44 24.79
CA GLN A 43 11.45 5.10 23.72
C GLN A 43 11.43 3.62 23.35
N LEU A 44 11.27 2.73 24.34
CA LEU A 44 11.14 1.30 24.08
C LEU A 44 9.85 1.00 23.29
N LEU A 45 8.73 1.61 23.67
CA LEU A 45 7.45 1.46 22.97
C LEU A 45 7.52 2.02 21.55
N GLU A 46 8.09 3.21 21.37
CA GLU A 46 8.23 3.86 20.07
C GLU A 46 9.09 3.03 19.11
N ARG A 47 10.23 2.51 19.58
CA ARG A 47 11.06 1.57 18.80
C ARG A 47 10.25 0.33 18.46
N ARG A 48 9.58 -0.26 19.45
CA ARG A 48 8.83 -1.50 19.23
C ARG A 48 7.69 -1.34 18.23
N VAL A 49 6.94 -0.24 18.29
CA VAL A 49 5.91 0.09 17.29
C VAL A 49 6.52 0.24 15.90
N THR A 50 7.70 0.88 15.80
CA THR A 50 8.40 1.06 14.53
C THR A 50 8.85 -0.28 13.94
N ASP A 51 9.41 -1.16 14.77
CA ASP A 51 9.86 -2.49 14.35
C ASP A 51 8.69 -3.34 13.82
N ILE A 52 7.55 -3.31 14.52
CA ILE A 52 6.32 -3.99 14.09
C ILE A 52 5.83 -3.44 12.73
N ILE A 53 5.86 -2.12 12.56
CA ILE A 53 5.46 -1.50 11.29
C ILE A 53 6.40 -1.93 10.17
N MET A 54 7.72 -1.93 10.39
CA MET A 54 8.70 -2.35 9.39
C MET A 54 8.53 -3.82 9.03
N GLN A 55 8.35 -4.70 10.01
CA GLN A 55 8.11 -6.13 9.77
C GLN A 55 6.84 -6.36 8.94
N LYS A 56 5.72 -5.71 9.31
CA LYS A 56 4.48 -5.78 8.53
C LYS A 56 4.65 -5.25 7.10
N MET A 57 5.43 -4.18 6.93
CA MET A 57 5.73 -3.63 5.60
C MET A 57 6.56 -4.63 4.77
N THR A 58 7.56 -5.27 5.37
CA THR A 58 8.37 -6.29 4.69
C THR A 58 7.50 -7.48 4.24
N ILE A 59 6.65 -8.00 5.13
CA ILE A 59 5.71 -9.09 4.79
C ILE A 59 4.78 -8.64 3.65
N SER A 60 4.14 -7.48 3.78
CA SER A 60 3.22 -6.95 2.76
C SER A 60 3.90 -6.76 1.39
N ASN A 61 5.14 -6.32 1.36
CA ASN A 61 5.92 -6.20 0.12
C ASN A 61 6.20 -7.57 -0.51
N MET A 62 6.58 -8.57 0.31
CA MET A 62 6.78 -9.94 -0.18
C MET A 62 5.48 -10.55 -0.69
N GLU A 63 4.36 -10.38 0.02
CA GLU A 63 3.04 -10.82 -0.45
C GLU A 63 2.66 -10.18 -1.79
N ALA A 64 2.93 -8.88 -1.97
CA ALA A 64 2.66 -8.19 -3.23
C ALA A 64 3.51 -8.76 -4.38
N ASP A 65 4.79 -9.02 -4.15
CA ASP A 65 5.66 -9.63 -5.16
C ASP A 65 5.27 -11.08 -5.47
N MET A 66 4.91 -11.88 -4.45
CA MET A 66 4.39 -13.23 -4.63
C MET A 66 3.14 -13.23 -5.51
N ASN A 67 2.20 -12.30 -5.27
CA ASN A 67 1.00 -12.15 -6.09
C ASN A 67 1.33 -11.80 -7.55
N ARG A 68 2.36 -10.98 -7.78
CA ARG A 68 2.85 -10.67 -9.13
C ARG A 68 3.42 -11.91 -9.81
N LEU A 69 4.25 -12.68 -9.11
CA LEU A 69 4.83 -13.93 -9.62
C LEU A 69 3.74 -14.96 -9.93
N LEU A 70 2.73 -15.11 -9.06
CA LEU A 70 1.58 -15.99 -9.28
C LEU A 70 0.82 -15.61 -10.55
N LYS A 71 0.60 -14.31 -10.79
CA LYS A 71 -0.04 -13.82 -12.01
C LYS A 71 0.81 -14.11 -13.25
N GLN A 72 2.12 -13.87 -13.19
CA GLN A 72 3.03 -14.18 -14.30
C GLN A 72 3.05 -15.68 -14.61
N ARG A 73 3.07 -16.54 -13.59
CA ARG A 73 2.99 -18.00 -13.75
C ARG A 73 1.69 -18.40 -14.46
N GLU A 74 0.55 -17.82 -14.06
CA GLU A 74 -0.75 -18.09 -14.67
C GLU A 74 -0.75 -17.72 -16.16
N GLU A 75 -0.20 -16.55 -16.51
CA GLU A 75 -0.07 -16.08 -17.90
C GLU A 75 0.81 -17.01 -18.75
N LEU A 76 1.97 -17.42 -18.24
CA LEU A 76 2.86 -18.36 -18.93
C LEU A 76 2.23 -19.74 -19.09
N THR A 77 1.51 -20.23 -18.06
CA THR A 77 0.80 -21.51 -18.12
C THR A 77 -0.28 -21.48 -19.20
N LYS A 78 -1.09 -20.41 -19.25
CA LYS A 78 -2.09 -20.21 -20.32
C LYS A 78 -1.45 -20.14 -21.71
N ARG A 79 -0.30 -19.47 -21.86
CA ARG A 79 0.43 -19.41 -23.14
C ARG A 79 0.92 -20.80 -23.57
N ARG A 80 1.51 -21.55 -22.64
CA ARG A 80 1.98 -22.92 -22.89
C ARG A 80 0.84 -23.85 -23.29
N GLU A 81 -0.33 -23.77 -22.64
CA GLU A 81 -1.51 -24.54 -23.04
C GLU A 81 -2.01 -24.20 -24.45
N LYS A 82 -1.99 -22.91 -24.83
CA LYS A 82 -2.35 -22.48 -26.20
C LYS A 82 -1.38 -23.07 -27.23
N LEU A 83 -0.08 -23.04 -26.96
CA LEU A 83 0.93 -23.65 -27.83
C LEU A 83 0.77 -25.16 -27.91
N SER A 84 0.49 -25.84 -26.80
CA SER A 84 0.21 -27.29 -26.81
C SER A 84 -0.96 -27.64 -27.72
N LYS A 85 -2.08 -26.92 -27.60
CA LYS A 85 -3.25 -27.11 -28.48
C LYS A 85 -2.95 -26.80 -29.94
N ARG A 86 -2.12 -25.79 -30.22
CA ARG A 86 -1.68 -25.45 -31.59
C ARG A 86 -0.79 -26.56 -32.16
N ARG A 87 0.15 -27.07 -31.36
CA ARG A 87 1.02 -28.20 -31.73
C ARG A 87 0.19 -29.42 -32.12
N GLU A 88 -0.79 -29.79 -31.29
CA GLU A 88 -1.66 -30.95 -31.54
C GLU A 88 -2.43 -30.84 -32.87
N LYS A 89 -2.84 -29.64 -33.28
CA LYS A 89 -3.48 -29.43 -34.58
C LYS A 89 -2.51 -29.63 -35.73
N ILE A 90 -1.33 -29.01 -35.66
CA ILE A 90 -0.31 -29.11 -36.72
C ILE A 90 0.19 -30.55 -36.85
N VAL A 91 0.45 -31.24 -35.74
CA VAL A 91 0.87 -32.66 -35.75
C VAL A 91 -0.16 -33.55 -36.46
N LYS A 92 -1.47 -33.29 -36.30
CA LYS A 92 -2.52 -34.06 -37.00
C LYS A 92 -2.55 -33.79 -38.50
N GLU A 93 -2.12 -32.61 -38.94
CA GLU A 93 -2.17 -32.18 -40.34
C GLU A 93 -0.90 -32.54 -41.11
N THR A 94 0.28 -32.29 -40.53
CA THR A 94 1.59 -32.41 -41.20
C THR A 94 2.54 -33.42 -40.56
N GLY A 95 2.18 -34.03 -39.44
CA GLY A 95 2.98 -35.03 -38.73
C GLY A 95 4.01 -34.42 -37.77
N GLU A 96 4.65 -35.27 -36.96
CA GLU A 96 5.58 -34.83 -35.89
C GLU A 96 6.90 -34.20 -36.40
N GLY A 97 7.31 -34.51 -37.63
CA GLY A 97 8.57 -34.01 -38.22
C GLY A 97 8.46 -32.61 -38.84
N ASP A 98 7.29 -31.97 -38.78
CA ASP A 98 7.10 -30.62 -39.31
C ASP A 98 7.97 -29.60 -38.54
N LYS A 99 8.67 -28.73 -39.26
CA LYS A 99 9.55 -27.71 -38.67
C LYS A 99 8.81 -26.79 -37.69
N ASN A 100 7.52 -26.51 -37.92
CA ASN A 100 6.70 -25.71 -37.02
C ASN A 100 6.42 -26.44 -35.70
N VAL A 101 6.27 -27.77 -35.72
CA VAL A 101 6.10 -28.58 -34.52
C VAL A 101 7.36 -28.55 -33.67
N ILE A 102 8.54 -28.66 -34.30
CA ILE A 102 9.84 -28.55 -33.63
C ILE A 102 9.99 -27.18 -32.96
N ASN A 103 9.74 -26.09 -33.69
CA ASN A 103 9.81 -24.73 -33.13
C ASN A 103 8.84 -24.52 -31.95
N ILE A 104 7.62 -25.07 -32.04
CA ILE A 104 6.65 -24.98 -30.93
C ILE A 104 7.14 -25.78 -29.71
N ASN A 105 7.77 -26.94 -29.92
CA ASN A 105 8.34 -27.72 -28.81
C ASN A 105 9.46 -26.95 -28.11
N GLU A 106 10.37 -26.32 -28.84
CA GLU A 106 11.43 -25.48 -28.26
C GLU A 106 10.84 -24.31 -27.46
N GLU A 107 9.81 -23.63 -27.99
CA GLU A 107 9.12 -22.56 -27.25
C GLU A 107 8.41 -23.10 -26.00
N MET A 108 7.79 -24.28 -26.07
CA MET A 108 7.16 -24.95 -24.94
C MET A 108 8.17 -25.35 -23.86
N GLU A 109 9.36 -25.82 -24.24
CA GLU A 109 10.46 -26.12 -23.31
C GLU A 109 10.95 -24.85 -22.62
N SER A 110 11.15 -23.77 -23.37
CA SER A 110 11.50 -22.46 -22.80
C SER A 110 10.45 -21.95 -21.82
N LEU A 111 9.16 -22.03 -22.16
CA LEU A 111 8.08 -21.66 -21.25
C LEU A 111 8.04 -22.54 -20.00
N THR A 112 8.36 -23.83 -20.13
CA THR A 112 8.41 -24.76 -18.99
C THR A 112 9.52 -24.35 -18.02
N ALA A 113 10.73 -24.10 -18.53
CA ALA A 113 11.84 -23.61 -17.71
C ALA A 113 11.52 -22.28 -16.99
N ASN A 114 10.83 -21.35 -17.67
CA ASN A 114 10.40 -20.09 -17.05
C ASN A 114 9.36 -20.31 -15.94
N ILE A 115 8.41 -21.23 -16.13
CA ILE A 115 7.41 -21.58 -15.12
C ILE A 115 8.09 -22.21 -13.90
N ASP A 116 9.04 -23.11 -14.10
CA ASP A 116 9.78 -23.77 -13.03
C ASP A 116 10.58 -22.74 -12.21
N TYR A 117 11.28 -21.82 -12.87
CA TYR A 117 11.97 -20.70 -12.20
C TYR A 117 11.02 -19.82 -11.37
N ILE A 118 9.83 -19.50 -11.89
CA ILE A 118 8.84 -18.72 -11.14
C ILE A 118 8.32 -19.53 -9.94
N ASN A 119 8.12 -20.84 -10.08
CA ASN A 119 7.70 -21.69 -8.96
C ASN A 119 8.75 -21.71 -7.84
N ASP A 120 10.04 -21.80 -8.18
CA ASP A 120 11.13 -21.71 -7.20
C ASP A 120 11.09 -20.34 -6.49
N SER A 121 10.95 -19.26 -7.27
CA SER A 121 10.87 -17.89 -6.73
C SER A 121 9.65 -17.68 -5.81
N ILE A 122 8.49 -18.27 -6.13
CA ILE A 122 7.30 -18.25 -5.28
C ILE A 122 7.55 -19.04 -4.00
N SER A 123 8.20 -20.20 -4.09
CA SER A 123 8.51 -21.04 -2.94
C SER A 123 9.45 -20.34 -1.97
N ASP A 124 10.49 -19.66 -2.49
CA ASP A 124 11.40 -18.84 -1.69
C ASP A 124 10.67 -17.66 -1.02
N CYS A 125 9.77 -16.98 -1.75
CA CYS A 125 8.97 -15.89 -1.20
C CYS A 125 8.09 -16.39 -0.04
N GLN A 126 7.40 -17.51 -0.24
CA GLN A 126 6.55 -18.12 0.76
C GLN A 126 7.35 -18.57 1.99
N ALA A 127 8.53 -19.18 1.81
CA ALA A 127 9.40 -19.58 2.92
C ALA A 127 9.85 -18.38 3.75
N ASN A 128 10.22 -17.28 3.11
CA ASN A 128 10.60 -16.04 3.80
C ASN A 128 9.44 -15.43 4.58
N ILE A 129 8.22 -15.42 4.01
CA ILE A 129 7.02 -14.96 4.70
C ILE A 129 6.75 -15.82 5.93
N MET A 130 6.72 -17.15 5.76
CA MET A 130 6.48 -18.09 6.87
C MET A 130 7.50 -17.90 7.99
N GLN A 131 8.79 -17.82 7.67
CA GLN A 131 9.83 -17.60 8.68
C GLN A 131 9.62 -16.29 9.46
N MET A 132 9.24 -15.21 8.76
CA MET A 132 8.97 -13.92 9.40
C MET A 132 7.69 -13.93 10.25
N GLU A 133 6.69 -14.72 9.87
CA GLU A 133 5.44 -14.87 10.62
C GLU A 133 5.61 -15.74 11.87
N GLU A 134 6.35 -16.84 11.77
CA GLU A 134 6.70 -17.71 12.90
C GLU A 134 7.53 -16.95 13.94
N ALA A 135 8.53 -16.18 13.50
CA ALA A 135 9.32 -15.30 14.39
C ALA A 135 8.46 -14.20 15.05
N LYS A 136 7.33 -13.84 14.44
CA LYS A 136 6.38 -12.87 14.98
C LYS A 136 5.51 -13.46 16.10
N GLU A 137 5.13 -14.73 16.04
CA GLU A 137 4.36 -15.36 17.12
C GLU A 137 5.15 -15.43 18.43
N GLU A 138 6.48 -15.60 18.38
CA GLU A 138 7.32 -15.70 19.57
C GLU A 138 7.68 -14.36 20.21
N GLY A 139 7.62 -13.24 19.46
CA GLY A 139 8.11 -11.94 19.93
C GLY A 139 7.15 -10.75 19.82
N GLU A 140 6.16 -10.79 18.92
CA GLU A 140 5.48 -9.59 18.39
C GLU A 140 4.18 -9.18 19.08
N THR A 141 3.60 -10.01 19.94
CA THR A 141 2.55 -9.51 20.82
C THR A 141 3.19 -8.58 21.84
N LEU A 142 3.21 -7.28 21.53
CA LEU A 142 3.42 -6.26 22.55
C LEU A 142 2.42 -6.57 23.64
N ASP A 143 2.89 -7.08 24.80
CA ASP A 143 1.99 -7.34 25.91
C ASP A 143 1.58 -5.98 26.48
N ILE A 144 0.56 -5.40 25.85
CA ILE A 144 -0.03 -4.12 26.22
C ILE A 144 -0.43 -4.17 27.70
N THR A 145 -0.87 -5.33 28.18
CA THR A 145 -1.26 -5.54 29.57
C THR A 145 -0.05 -5.45 30.50
N ALA A 146 1.07 -6.10 30.19
CA ALA A 146 2.31 -5.96 30.96
C ALA A 146 2.85 -4.52 30.94
N VAL A 147 2.80 -3.83 29.80
CA VAL A 147 3.21 -2.43 29.68
C VAL A 147 2.36 -1.53 30.59
N ILE A 148 1.03 -1.74 30.58
CA ILE A 148 0.09 -0.99 31.43
C ILE A 148 0.34 -1.29 32.90
N ASN A 149 0.48 -2.57 33.27
CA ASN A 149 0.71 -3.00 34.65
C ASN A 149 2.06 -2.52 35.21
N ALA A 150 3.07 -2.34 34.36
CA ALA A 150 4.38 -1.83 34.75
C ALA A 150 4.40 -0.30 34.95
N CYS A 151 3.31 0.43 34.65
CA CYS A 151 3.25 1.89 34.73
C CYS A 151 2.57 2.39 36.01
N THR A 152 3.21 3.37 36.65
CA THR A 152 2.52 4.25 37.59
C THR A 152 1.54 5.17 36.85
N LEU A 153 0.54 5.72 37.54
CA LEU A 153 -0.44 6.63 36.94
C LEU A 153 0.22 7.84 36.24
N THR A 154 1.30 8.37 36.81
CA THR A 154 2.06 9.48 36.22
C THR A 154 2.78 9.06 34.93
N GLU A 155 3.36 7.86 34.90
CA GLU A 155 3.98 7.31 33.69
C GLU A 155 2.93 7.03 32.61
N ALA A 156 1.78 6.46 32.98
CA ALA A 156 0.68 6.23 32.06
C ALA A 156 0.19 7.53 31.40
N ARG A 157 0.02 8.61 32.19
CA ARG A 157 -0.32 9.94 31.63
C ARG A 157 0.75 10.44 30.66
N TYR A 158 2.03 10.27 30.99
CA TYR A 158 3.14 10.66 30.11
C TYR A 158 3.13 9.88 28.79
N LEU A 159 2.98 8.55 28.85
CA LEU A 159 2.92 7.70 27.68
C LEU A 159 1.72 8.04 26.80
N LEU A 160 0.54 8.25 27.39
CA LEU A 160 -0.67 8.64 26.64
C LEU A 160 -0.49 9.97 25.90
N ASP A 161 0.10 10.98 26.55
CA ASP A 161 0.39 12.26 25.92
C ASP A 161 1.31 12.10 24.69
N HIS A 162 2.33 11.27 24.80
CA HIS A 162 3.26 10.98 23.71
C HIS A 162 2.61 10.13 22.60
N PHE A 163 1.81 9.13 22.96
CA PHE A 163 1.05 8.33 21.98
C PHE A 163 0.08 9.21 21.19
N LEU A 164 -0.63 10.12 21.85
CA LEU A 164 -1.53 11.06 21.18
C LEU A 164 -0.76 11.98 20.24
N SER A 165 0.36 12.56 20.69
CA SER A 165 1.19 13.40 19.83
C SER A 165 1.75 12.62 18.63
N MET A 166 2.25 11.40 18.85
CA MET A 166 2.75 10.54 17.78
C MET A 166 1.64 10.17 16.79
N GLY A 167 0.46 9.79 17.30
CA GLY A 167 -0.70 9.44 16.49
C GLY A 167 -1.18 10.59 15.61
N ILE A 168 -1.28 11.81 16.16
CA ILE A 168 -1.62 13.02 15.39
C ILE A 168 -0.57 13.27 14.31
N ASN A 169 0.72 13.22 14.65
CA ASN A 169 1.81 13.46 13.69
C ASN A 169 1.85 12.42 12.56
N LYS A 170 1.61 11.14 12.88
CA LYS A 170 1.54 10.07 11.87
C LYS A 170 0.27 10.17 11.02
N GLY A 171 -0.86 10.53 11.62
CA GLY A 171 -2.11 10.81 10.89
C GLY A 171 -1.97 11.98 9.91
N LEU A 172 -1.33 13.06 10.33
CA LEU A 172 -1.03 14.19 9.43
C LEU A 172 -0.12 13.77 8.27
N GLN A 173 0.95 13.02 8.54
CA GLN A 173 1.83 12.49 7.50
C GLN A 173 1.08 11.59 6.52
N ALA A 174 0.20 10.70 7.01
CA ALA A 174 -0.62 9.84 6.17
C ALA A 174 -1.56 10.65 5.27
N ALA A 175 -2.26 11.64 5.81
CA ALA A 175 -3.15 12.52 5.05
C ALA A 175 -2.41 13.32 3.98
N GLN A 176 -1.21 13.83 4.30
CA GLN A 176 -0.35 14.52 3.34
C GLN A 176 0.11 13.61 2.20
N LYS A 177 0.47 12.35 2.51
CA LYS A 177 0.86 11.36 1.50
C LYS A 177 -0.32 10.96 0.62
N GLU A 178 -1.51 10.77 1.18
CA GLU A 178 -2.72 10.50 0.41
C GLU A 178 -3.06 11.65 -0.54
N ALA A 179 -2.94 12.90 -0.08
CA ALA A 179 -3.12 14.07 -0.93
C ALA A 179 -2.07 14.12 -2.08
N GLN A 180 -0.81 13.79 -1.79
CA GLN A 180 0.25 13.71 -2.80
C GLN A 180 -0.05 12.64 -3.85
N ILE A 181 -0.53 11.45 -3.44
CA ILE A 181 -0.93 10.36 -4.35
C ILE A 181 -2.05 10.84 -5.27
N LYS A 182 -3.12 11.45 -4.73
CA LYS A 182 -4.24 11.98 -5.54
C LYS A 182 -3.79 12.99 -6.60
N VAL A 183 -2.85 13.87 -6.27
CA VAL A 183 -2.28 14.82 -7.23
C VAL A 183 -1.49 14.09 -8.33
N LEU A 184 -0.69 13.09 -7.98
CA LEU A 184 0.07 12.30 -8.95
C LEU A 184 -0.84 11.48 -9.86
N GLU A 185 -1.90 10.86 -9.34
CA GLU A 185 -2.92 10.15 -10.12
C GLU A 185 -3.62 11.09 -11.11
N GLY A 186 -3.98 12.30 -10.67
CA GLY A 186 -4.56 13.32 -11.55
C GLY A 186 -3.62 13.73 -12.68
N ARG A 187 -2.32 13.90 -12.39
CA ARG A 187 -1.30 14.19 -13.40
C ARG A 187 -1.10 13.04 -14.38
N LEU A 188 -1.06 11.81 -13.89
CA LEU A 188 -0.96 10.61 -14.73
C LEU A 188 -2.12 10.56 -15.73
N LYS A 189 -3.36 10.69 -15.25
CA LYS A 189 -4.55 10.70 -16.09
C LYS A 189 -4.52 11.83 -17.13
N GLN A 190 -4.08 13.02 -16.73
CA GLN A 190 -3.95 14.14 -17.67
C GLN A 190 -2.89 13.85 -18.75
N THR A 191 -1.77 13.25 -18.38
CA THR A 191 -0.73 12.82 -19.33
C THR A 191 -1.25 11.77 -20.30
N GLU A 192 -2.01 10.77 -19.82
CA GLU A 192 -2.65 9.75 -20.67
C GLU A 192 -3.60 10.36 -21.69
N ILE A 193 -4.49 11.27 -21.26
CA ILE A 193 -5.42 11.98 -22.16
C ILE A 193 -4.66 12.83 -23.18
N THR A 194 -3.61 13.52 -22.74
CA THR A 194 -2.82 14.39 -23.61
C THR A 194 -2.07 13.56 -24.66
N SER A 195 -1.48 12.43 -24.26
CA SER A 195 -0.82 11.49 -25.17
C SER A 195 -1.80 10.89 -26.18
N ALA A 196 -2.98 10.45 -25.73
CA ALA A 196 -4.03 9.95 -26.63
C ALA A 196 -4.47 11.01 -27.66
N THR A 197 -4.64 12.26 -27.21
CA THR A 197 -5.03 13.38 -28.09
C THR A 197 -3.93 13.71 -29.11
N GLN A 198 -2.66 13.72 -28.67
CA GLN A 198 -1.52 13.92 -29.57
C GLN A 198 -1.42 12.81 -30.61
N ASN A 199 -1.62 11.56 -30.20
CA ASN A 199 -1.65 10.42 -31.13
C ASN A 199 -2.79 10.56 -32.15
N GLN A 200 -4.01 10.90 -31.70
CA GLN A 200 -5.14 11.14 -32.60
C GLN A 200 -4.88 12.26 -33.61
N LEU A 201 -4.30 13.38 -33.16
CA LEU A 201 -3.95 14.49 -34.05
C LEU A 201 -2.87 14.08 -35.06
N LEU A 202 -1.86 13.33 -34.62
CA LEU A 202 -0.82 12.80 -35.50
C LEU A 202 -1.42 11.89 -36.58
N PHE A 203 -2.33 10.97 -36.20
CA PHE A 203 -3.05 10.14 -37.15
C PHE A 203 -3.87 10.97 -38.14
N HIS A 204 -4.60 11.98 -37.66
CA HIS A 204 -5.37 12.86 -38.53
C HIS A 204 -4.46 13.58 -39.55
N MET A 205 -3.33 14.14 -39.11
CA MET A 205 -2.37 14.82 -39.99
C MET A 205 -1.73 13.87 -41.00
N LEU A 206 -1.38 12.64 -40.60
CA LEU A 206 -0.84 11.63 -41.51
C LEU A 206 -1.85 11.24 -42.58
N LYS A 207 -3.12 11.05 -42.19
CA LYS A 207 -4.20 10.74 -43.12
C LYS A 207 -4.41 11.86 -44.14
N GLU A 208 -4.46 13.11 -43.71
CA GLU A 208 -4.60 14.26 -44.60
C GLU A 208 -3.44 14.36 -45.61
N LYS A 209 -2.21 14.00 -45.20
CA LYS A 209 -1.06 13.95 -46.11
C LYS A 209 -1.11 12.75 -47.07
N ALA A 210 -1.61 11.61 -46.60
CA ALA A 210 -1.78 10.40 -47.41
C ALA A 210 -2.82 10.59 -48.52
N GLU A 211 -3.89 11.35 -48.29
CA GLU A 211 -4.90 11.67 -49.32
C GLU A 211 -4.30 12.32 -50.59
N LEU A 212 -3.14 12.98 -50.47
CA LEU A 212 -2.44 13.61 -51.59
C LEU A 212 -1.23 12.80 -52.10
N ASN A 213 -0.91 11.67 -51.46
CA ASN A 213 0.23 10.83 -51.79
C ASN A 213 -0.14 9.32 -51.70
N PRO A 214 -0.41 8.67 -52.85
CA PRO A 214 -0.85 7.28 -52.90
C PRO A 214 0.13 6.27 -52.27
N GLU A 215 1.43 6.53 -52.35
CA GLU A 215 2.44 5.66 -51.73
C GLU A 215 2.39 5.75 -50.20
N LEU A 216 2.13 6.95 -49.68
CA LEU A 216 1.96 7.19 -48.24
C LEU A 216 0.65 6.60 -47.72
N ASP A 217 -0.42 6.64 -48.51
CA ASP A 217 -1.71 6.02 -48.16
C ASP A 217 -1.61 4.49 -48.06
N ALA A 218 -0.92 3.85 -49.01
CA ALA A 218 -0.66 2.41 -48.96
C ALA A 218 0.16 2.01 -47.71
N LEU A 219 1.20 2.78 -47.37
CA LEU A 219 2.01 2.55 -46.17
C LEU A 219 1.23 2.77 -44.87
N LEU A 220 0.41 3.83 -44.81
CA LEU A 220 -0.42 4.14 -43.64
C LEU A 220 -1.49 3.06 -43.42
N GLY A 221 -2.13 2.59 -44.49
CA GLY A 221 -3.11 1.50 -44.44
C GLY A 221 -2.50 0.21 -43.90
N HIS A 222 -1.30 -0.15 -44.36
CA HIS A 222 -0.59 -1.35 -43.87
C HIS A 222 -0.23 -1.24 -42.38
N ALA A 223 0.28 -0.08 -41.95
CA ALA A 223 0.64 0.16 -40.56
C ALA A 223 -0.57 0.16 -39.60
N LEU A 224 -1.74 0.66 -40.05
CA LEU A 224 -2.98 0.64 -39.26
C LEU A 224 -3.51 -0.79 -39.08
N GLN A 225 -3.39 -1.63 -40.10
CA GLN A 225 -3.81 -3.02 -40.05
C GLN A 225 -2.95 -3.86 -39.10
N ASP A 226 -1.65 -3.55 -39.01
CA ASP A 226 -0.72 -4.15 -38.06
C ASP A 226 -0.97 -3.67 -36.61
N LEU A 227 -1.45 -2.44 -36.40
CA LEU A 227 -1.81 -1.92 -35.08
C LEU A 227 -3.11 -2.53 -34.54
N ASP A 228 -4.13 -2.74 -35.38
CA ASP A 228 -5.41 -3.36 -34.99
C ASP A 228 -5.29 -4.87 -34.71
N SER A 229 -4.18 -5.51 -35.11
CA SER A 229 -3.91 -6.93 -34.88
C SER A 229 -3.11 -7.22 -33.60
N VAL A 230 -2.66 -6.18 -32.88
CA VAL A 230 -2.04 -6.30 -31.55
C VAL A 230 -3.13 -6.14 -30.48
N PRO A 231 -3.49 -7.18 -29.71
CA PRO A 231 -4.45 -7.04 -28.63
C PRO A 231 -3.87 -6.15 -27.51
N LEU A 232 -4.64 -5.14 -27.11
CA LEU A 232 -4.45 -4.38 -25.86
C LEU A 232 -4.61 -5.28 -24.62
#